data_AF-A0A6L7WUY2-F1
#
_entry.id   AF-A0A6L7WUY2-F1
#
_cell.length_a   1.000
_cell.length_b   1.000
_cell.length_c   1.000
_cell.angle_alpha   90.00
_cell.angle_beta   90.00
_cell.angle_gamma   90.00
#
_symmetry.space_group_name_H-M   'P 1'
#
loop_
_entity.id
_entity.type
_entity.pdbx_description
1 polymer ?
#
loop_
_entity_poly.entity_id
_entity_poly.type
_entity_poly.pdbx_seq_one_letter_code
_entity_poly.pdbx_strand_id
1 'polypeptide(L)'
;MIAAGLRFRGAWRLWAPVIGLVVGSAIGGFVFGIYDAASVVDAAWVGLPPVAHVGFDLGFGPAFWALLPAFVFVTLVGAMDTLGDTIAVQRVSWRRPRAIDFRSVQGALFADGLGNLLSGLAGTVPNSTYAMSISIAELTGVAARVVGVCVGIVFVVLAFLPKFTAAIVAIPGPVVAAFYIVLVALLFVFGMKIVLQDGLDQRKSLIVGMGFLLGVAFQLDWIFPEYLQGAWGELLGNGMTVGGFTVIVLTLFDDLTASRRVRLRVALNADAYPKVDEMLSRFAAGKKWNEEMTARVRAVGEETLLLLRDGEQAQPRDDRHMLLMARADGDAAVLEFIAVTDETNIEDQMAVLKDRPGALQVEEEVSLRLLRHYASSVRHHQFHDTDVVTVRVEPVASL
;
A
#
# COMPACT_ATOMS: atom_id res chain seq x y z
N MET A 1 19.12 16.54 15.56
CA MET A 1 18.22 16.02 14.52
C MET A 1 16.79 16.48 14.71
N ILE A 2 16.12 16.12 15.82
CA ILE A 2 14.70 16.44 16.06
C ILE A 2 14.44 17.96 16.07
N ALA A 3 15.19 18.73 16.86
CA ALA A 3 15.03 20.19 16.91
C ALA A 3 15.24 20.85 15.54
N ALA A 4 16.24 20.40 14.77
CA ALA A 4 16.46 20.85 13.39
C ALA A 4 15.27 20.50 12.49
N GLY A 5 14.73 19.29 12.58
CA GLY A 5 13.55 18.86 11.82
C GLY A 5 12.28 19.65 12.14
N LEU A 6 12.10 20.07 13.41
CA LEU A 6 10.94 20.85 13.85
C LEU A 6 11.07 22.35 13.53
N ARG A 7 12.29 22.89 13.57
CA ARG A 7 12.55 24.33 13.45
C ARG A 7 12.87 24.78 12.03
N PHE A 8 13.50 23.93 11.23
CA PHE A 8 13.92 24.27 9.87
C PHE A 8 12.73 24.24 8.90
N ARG A 9 12.73 25.19 7.96
CA ARG A 9 11.70 25.34 6.93
C ARG A 9 12.23 24.95 5.55
N GLY A 10 11.34 24.41 4.71
CA GLY A 10 11.64 24.05 3.33
C GLY A 10 12.72 22.98 3.21
N ALA A 11 13.66 23.16 2.27
CA ALA A 11 14.71 22.20 1.95
C ALA A 11 15.62 21.87 3.14
N TRP A 12 15.86 22.82 4.05
CA TRP A 12 16.71 22.61 5.25
C TRP A 12 16.19 21.52 6.19
N ARG A 13 14.88 21.26 6.18
CA ARG A 13 14.28 20.18 6.96
C ARG A 13 14.71 18.80 6.46
N LEU A 14 14.90 18.65 5.14
CA LEU A 14 15.35 17.39 4.52
C LEU A 14 16.79 17.04 4.93
N TRP A 15 17.62 18.06 5.17
CA TRP A 15 19.01 17.91 5.60
C TRP A 15 19.18 17.70 7.11
N ALA A 16 18.10 17.80 7.91
CA ALA A 16 18.17 17.71 9.37
C ALA A 16 18.82 16.41 9.90
N PRO A 17 18.60 15.22 9.30
CA PRO A 17 19.31 14.00 9.71
C PRO A 17 20.81 14.08 9.40
N VAL A 18 21.20 14.52 8.20
CA VAL A 18 22.61 14.66 7.81
C VAL A 18 23.33 15.70 8.69
N ILE A 19 22.72 16.87 8.91
CA ILE A 19 23.27 17.91 9.79
C ILE A 19 23.45 17.37 11.20
N GLY A 20 22.48 16.62 11.71
CA GLY A 20 22.59 16.02 13.03
C GLY A 20 23.71 14.97 13.13
N LEU A 21 23.97 14.23 12.04
CA LEU A 21 25.04 13.24 11.98
C LEU A 21 26.40 13.93 12.01
N VAL A 22 26.56 14.99 11.23
CA VAL A 22 27.79 15.81 11.18
C VAL A 22 28.04 16.49 12.52
N VAL A 23 27.05 17.19 13.07
CA VAL A 23 27.19 17.87 14.36
C VAL A 23 27.41 16.87 15.50
N GLY A 24 26.68 15.76 15.50
CA GLY A 24 26.84 14.69 16.50
C GLY A 24 28.23 14.05 16.45
N SER A 25 28.74 13.78 15.25
CA SER A 25 30.09 13.23 15.06
C SER A 25 31.18 14.23 15.44
N ALA A 26 30.99 15.51 15.11
CA ALA A 26 31.91 16.57 15.53
C ALA A 26 31.96 16.69 17.06
N ILE A 27 30.80 16.73 17.74
CA ILE A 27 30.75 16.76 19.21
C ILE A 27 31.38 15.49 19.80
N GLY A 28 31.06 14.31 19.25
CA GLY A 28 31.67 13.04 19.63
C GLY A 28 33.20 13.08 19.53
N GLY A 29 33.73 13.60 18.43
CA GLY A 29 35.16 13.76 18.22
C GLY A 29 35.81 14.78 19.16
N PHE A 30 35.26 16.00 19.24
CA PHE A 30 35.87 17.09 20.00
C PHE A 30 35.73 16.97 21.52
N VAL A 31 34.59 16.45 21.99
CA VAL A 31 34.31 16.40 23.43
C VAL A 31 34.71 15.06 24.04
N PHE A 32 34.53 13.96 23.30
CA PHE A 32 34.71 12.61 23.83
C PHE A 32 35.88 11.85 23.19
N GLY A 33 36.48 12.37 22.10
CA GLY A 33 37.61 11.72 21.42
C GLY A 33 37.26 10.38 20.77
N ILE A 34 35.98 10.06 20.59
CA ILE A 34 35.49 8.76 20.10
C ILE A 34 35.39 8.67 18.58
N TYR A 35 35.80 9.71 17.86
CA TYR A 35 35.82 9.74 16.40
C TYR A 35 37.19 9.32 15.88
N ASP A 36 37.26 8.21 15.17
CA ASP A 36 38.50 7.72 14.57
C ASP A 36 38.81 8.49 13.28
N ALA A 37 39.38 9.69 13.42
CA ALA A 37 39.80 10.51 12.29
C ALA A 37 41.01 9.92 11.54
N ALA A 38 41.81 9.07 12.20
CA ALA A 38 43.03 8.52 11.62
C ALA A 38 42.70 7.55 10.47
N SER A 39 41.75 6.63 10.68
CA SER A 39 41.30 5.70 9.62
C SER A 39 40.69 6.42 8.41
N VAL A 40 40.05 7.59 8.62
CA VAL A 40 39.52 8.41 7.53
C VAL A 40 40.63 9.10 6.74
N VAL A 41 41.68 9.57 7.41
CA VAL A 41 42.83 10.22 6.75
C VAL A 41 43.62 9.22 5.93
N ASP A 42 43.88 8.03 6.50
CA ASP A 42 44.66 6.95 5.89
C ASP A 42 43.94 6.25 4.73
N ALA A 43 42.62 6.35 4.68
CA ALA A 43 41.84 5.78 3.58
C ALA A 43 42.19 6.44 2.22
N ALA A 44 42.34 5.61 1.19
CA ALA A 44 42.58 6.08 -0.16
C ALA A 44 41.38 6.88 -0.68
N TRP A 45 41.66 7.90 -1.51
CA TRP A 45 40.60 8.67 -2.17
C TRP A 45 39.85 7.83 -3.20
N VAL A 46 40.55 6.99 -3.95
CA VAL A 46 39.96 6.08 -4.94
C VAL A 46 40.50 4.68 -4.68
N GLY A 47 39.61 3.69 -4.66
CA GLY A 47 39.96 2.29 -4.46
C GLY A 47 38.81 1.37 -4.82
N LEU A 48 39.12 0.11 -5.12
CA LEU A 48 38.10 -0.90 -5.38
C LEU A 48 37.40 -1.29 -4.07
N PRO A 49 36.07 -1.42 -4.05
CA PRO A 49 35.36 -1.91 -2.87
C PRO A 49 35.85 -3.33 -2.54
N PRO A 50 36.12 -3.63 -1.26
CA PRO A 50 36.59 -4.95 -0.86
C PRO A 50 35.50 -6.00 -1.16
N VAL A 51 35.81 -6.91 -2.07
CA VAL A 51 34.92 -8.03 -2.41
C VAL A 51 35.16 -9.13 -1.37
N ALA A 52 34.66 -8.94 -0.16
CA ALA A 52 34.66 -9.97 0.88
C ALA A 52 33.55 -10.99 0.58
N HIS A 53 33.72 -11.75 -0.49
CA HIS A 53 32.75 -12.75 -0.90
C HIS A 53 32.77 -13.90 0.10
N VAL A 54 31.64 -14.14 0.78
CA VAL A 54 31.51 -15.15 1.85
C VAL A 54 31.51 -16.61 1.32
N GLY A 55 31.79 -16.80 0.02
CA GLY A 55 31.62 -18.07 -0.69
C GLY A 55 30.16 -18.44 -0.92
N PHE A 56 29.91 -19.40 -1.82
CA PHE A 56 28.59 -20.02 -1.98
C PHE A 56 28.58 -21.36 -1.26
N ASP A 57 27.83 -21.48 -0.18
CA ASP A 57 27.49 -22.77 0.39
C ASP A 57 26.27 -23.33 -0.35
N LEU A 58 26.52 -24.24 -1.29
CA LEU A 58 25.48 -24.96 -2.04
C LEU A 58 25.04 -26.25 -1.32
N GLY A 59 25.39 -26.39 -0.04
CA GLY A 59 24.97 -27.51 0.80
C GLY A 59 23.51 -27.38 1.23
N PHE A 60 22.65 -28.28 0.75
CA PHE A 60 21.26 -28.41 1.20
C PHE A 60 21.15 -29.17 2.53
N GLY A 61 21.94 -28.75 3.53
CA GLY A 61 21.99 -29.37 4.85
C GLY A 61 20.80 -29.01 5.76
N PRO A 62 20.77 -29.54 6.99
CA PRO A 62 19.68 -29.27 7.94
C PRO A 62 19.46 -27.78 8.23
N ALA A 63 20.54 -26.99 8.28
CA ALA A 63 20.46 -25.54 8.51
C ALA A 63 19.76 -24.80 7.35
N PHE A 64 20.03 -25.20 6.09
CA PHE A 64 19.35 -24.64 4.92
C PHE A 64 17.83 -24.87 5.01
N TRP A 65 17.41 -26.11 5.26
CA TRP A 65 15.99 -26.46 5.36
C TRP A 65 15.31 -25.84 6.57
N ALA A 66 16.04 -25.63 7.67
CA ALA A 66 15.56 -24.92 8.85
C ALA A 66 15.31 -23.41 8.58
N LEU A 67 16.23 -22.75 7.87
CA LEU A 67 16.17 -21.30 7.60
C LEU A 67 15.27 -20.93 6.41
N LEU A 68 15.08 -21.85 5.45
CA LEU A 68 14.35 -21.58 4.21
C LEU A 68 12.93 -21.03 4.45
N PRO A 69 12.09 -21.57 5.35
CA PRO A 69 10.77 -21.01 5.61
C PRO A 69 10.82 -19.56 6.12
N ALA A 70 11.75 -19.24 7.01
CA ALA A 70 11.93 -17.88 7.55
C ALA A 70 12.37 -16.91 6.45
N PHE A 71 13.33 -17.32 5.61
CA PHE A 71 13.78 -16.52 4.47
C PHE A 71 12.68 -16.28 3.45
N VAL A 72 11.91 -17.31 3.08
CA VAL A 72 10.76 -17.18 2.17
C VAL A 72 9.74 -16.21 2.74
N PHE A 73 9.45 -16.31 4.04
CA PHE A 73 8.48 -15.44 4.67
C PHE A 73 8.95 -13.98 4.73
N VAL A 74 10.19 -13.73 5.17
CA VAL A 74 10.77 -12.38 5.22
C VAL A 74 10.80 -11.77 3.81
N THR A 75 11.14 -12.55 2.79
CA THR A 75 11.15 -12.09 1.39
C THR A 75 9.73 -11.78 0.90
N LEU A 76 8.72 -12.57 1.31
CA LEU A 76 7.32 -12.30 1.00
C LEU A 76 6.84 -11.00 1.65
N VAL A 77 7.20 -10.75 2.91
CA VAL A 77 6.89 -9.49 3.60
C VAL A 77 7.60 -8.32 2.92
N GLY A 78 8.88 -8.47 2.56
CA GLY A 78 9.61 -7.46 1.78
C GLY A 78 8.98 -7.17 0.43
N ALA A 79 8.51 -8.21 -0.28
CA ALA A 79 7.74 -8.04 -1.51
C ALA A 79 6.45 -7.23 -1.27
N MET A 80 5.72 -7.49 -0.17
CA MET A 80 4.54 -6.70 0.20
C MET A 80 4.89 -5.23 0.52
N ASP A 81 6.04 -4.99 1.14
CA ASP A 81 6.56 -3.64 1.39
C ASP A 81 6.85 -2.91 0.07
N THR A 82 7.60 -3.55 -0.85
CA THR A 82 7.87 -3.03 -2.20
C THR A 82 6.58 -2.76 -2.99
N LEU A 83 5.57 -3.62 -2.88
CA LEU A 83 4.25 -3.40 -3.49
C LEU A 83 3.57 -2.15 -2.90
N GLY A 84 3.55 -2.01 -1.57
CA GLY A 84 2.97 -0.86 -0.88
C GLY A 84 3.67 0.45 -1.24
N ASP A 85 5.00 0.46 -1.22
CA ASP A 85 5.84 1.59 -1.58
C ASP A 85 5.63 2.02 -3.03
N THR A 86 5.52 1.07 -3.96
CA THR A 86 5.31 1.38 -5.37
C THR A 86 3.92 1.97 -5.63
N ILE A 87 2.89 1.47 -4.93
CA ILE A 87 1.55 2.05 -5.00
C ILE A 87 1.55 3.47 -4.40
N ALA A 88 2.20 3.66 -3.25
CA ALA A 88 2.28 4.95 -2.58
C ALA A 88 3.04 5.98 -3.42
N VAL A 89 4.18 5.61 -4.02
CA VAL A 89 4.95 6.53 -4.87
C VAL A 89 4.17 6.94 -6.11
N GLN A 90 3.38 6.04 -6.72
CA GLN A 90 2.51 6.39 -7.85
C GLN A 90 1.47 7.46 -7.47
N ARG A 91 0.87 7.33 -6.27
CA ARG A 91 -0.11 8.30 -5.75
C ARG A 91 0.54 9.68 -5.54
N VAL A 92 1.78 9.72 -5.06
CA VAL A 92 2.52 10.97 -4.82
C VAL A 92 3.09 11.57 -6.11
N SER A 93 3.43 10.73 -7.09
CA SER A 93 4.08 11.17 -8.35
C SER A 93 3.15 11.96 -9.26
N TRP A 94 1.83 11.79 -9.13
CA TRP A 94 0.85 12.44 -9.98
C TRP A 94 0.11 13.57 -9.25
N ARG A 95 0.05 14.75 -9.88
CA ARG A 95 -0.72 15.90 -9.38
C ARG A 95 -2.23 15.67 -9.39
N ARG A 96 -2.70 14.70 -10.17
CA ARG A 96 -4.09 14.29 -10.26
C ARG A 96 -4.16 12.80 -9.93
N PRO A 97 -5.15 12.34 -9.15
CA PRO A 97 -5.36 10.92 -8.92
C PRO A 97 -5.43 10.16 -10.25
N ARG A 98 -4.68 9.07 -10.35
CA ARG A 98 -4.68 8.15 -11.48
C ARG A 98 -4.86 6.74 -10.94
N ALA A 99 -5.40 5.85 -11.78
CA ALA A 99 -5.38 4.43 -11.50
C ALA A 99 -3.95 3.96 -11.27
N ILE A 100 -3.80 2.96 -10.40
CA ILE A 100 -2.51 2.34 -10.11
C ILE A 100 -2.08 1.52 -11.32
N ASP A 101 -0.90 1.81 -11.85
CA ASP A 101 -0.30 1.04 -12.93
C ASP A 101 0.35 -0.22 -12.35
N PHE A 102 -0.39 -1.33 -12.37
CA PHE A 102 0.09 -2.61 -11.86
C PHE A 102 1.22 -3.23 -12.70
N ARG A 103 1.39 -2.81 -13.96
CA ARG A 103 2.52 -3.26 -14.79
C ARG A 103 3.82 -2.68 -14.26
N SER A 104 3.82 -1.41 -13.87
CA SER A 104 5.00 -0.80 -13.23
C SER A 104 5.24 -1.35 -11.82
N VAL A 105 4.20 -1.76 -11.09
CA VAL A 105 4.31 -2.47 -9.80
C VAL A 105 5.00 -3.82 -9.98
N GLN A 106 4.60 -4.61 -10.98
CA GLN A 106 5.29 -5.86 -11.33
C GLN A 106 6.75 -5.63 -11.72
N GLY A 107 7.02 -4.57 -12.49
CA GLY A 107 8.38 -4.17 -12.87
C GLY A 107 9.24 -3.79 -11.66
N ALA A 108 8.67 -3.06 -10.69
CA ALA A 108 9.36 -2.70 -9.45
C ALA A 108 9.68 -3.95 -8.61
N LEU A 109 8.73 -4.87 -8.47
CA LEU A 109 8.94 -6.12 -7.75
C LEU A 109 10.01 -7.01 -8.40
N PHE A 110 10.04 -7.06 -9.74
CA PHE A 110 11.09 -7.76 -10.47
C PHE A 110 12.47 -7.11 -10.26
N ALA A 111 12.54 -5.77 -10.29
CA ALA A 111 13.79 -5.04 -10.06
C ALA A 111 14.32 -5.23 -8.63
N ASP A 112 13.43 -5.25 -7.64
CA ASP A 112 13.75 -5.51 -6.24
C ASP A 112 14.26 -6.95 -6.03
N GLY A 113 13.57 -7.95 -6.61
CA GLY A 113 14.02 -9.34 -6.58
C GLY A 113 15.37 -9.55 -7.30
N LEU A 114 15.58 -8.90 -8.44
CA LEU A 114 16.86 -8.93 -9.15
C LEU A 114 17.97 -8.25 -8.34
N GLY A 115 17.66 -7.13 -7.67
CA GLY A 115 18.55 -6.45 -6.74
C GLY A 115 18.98 -7.39 -5.61
N ASN A 116 18.03 -8.11 -5.02
CA ASN A 116 18.29 -9.07 -3.95
C ASN A 116 19.14 -10.26 -4.41
N LEU A 117 18.89 -10.77 -5.63
CA LEU A 117 19.72 -11.79 -6.25
C LEU A 117 21.16 -11.29 -6.43
N LEU A 118 21.34 -10.08 -6.98
CA LEU A 118 22.67 -9.50 -7.17
C LEU A 118 23.38 -9.24 -5.83
N SER A 119 22.65 -8.80 -4.80
CA SER A 119 23.17 -8.64 -3.44
C SER A 119 23.65 -9.97 -2.86
N GLY A 120 22.85 -11.03 -2.98
CA GLY A 120 23.22 -12.38 -2.55
C GLY A 120 24.44 -12.91 -3.33
N LEU A 121 24.50 -12.68 -4.63
CA LEU A 121 25.66 -13.03 -5.46
C LEU A 121 26.90 -12.22 -5.10
N ALA A 122 26.77 -10.98 -4.63
CA ALA A 122 27.88 -10.16 -4.15
C ALA A 122 28.31 -10.51 -2.71
N GLY A 123 27.54 -11.37 -2.01
CA GLY A 123 27.77 -11.69 -0.60
C GLY A 123 27.33 -10.56 0.35
N THR A 124 26.45 -9.66 -0.09
CA THR A 124 25.91 -8.56 0.71
C THR A 124 24.53 -8.89 1.26
N VAL A 125 24.08 -8.09 2.23
CA VAL A 125 22.73 -8.21 2.82
C VAL A 125 21.67 -7.87 1.76
N PRO A 126 20.49 -8.52 1.79
CA PRO A 126 19.33 -8.15 0.98
C PRO A 126 19.03 -6.65 1.00
N ASN A 127 18.65 -6.11 -0.15
CA ASN A 127 18.22 -4.73 -0.34
C ASN A 127 16.68 -4.66 -0.38
N SER A 128 16.15 -3.48 -0.05
CA SER A 128 14.71 -3.19 -0.08
C SER A 128 14.47 -1.77 -0.60
N THR A 129 13.21 -1.47 -0.93
CA THR A 129 12.78 -0.12 -1.27
C THR A 129 12.98 0.85 -0.11
N TYR A 130 13.26 2.11 -0.46
CA TYR A 130 13.47 3.17 0.53
C TYR A 130 12.20 4.02 0.66
N ALA A 131 11.27 3.58 1.52
CA ALA A 131 9.98 4.24 1.78
C ALA A 131 10.10 5.75 2.08
N MET A 132 11.19 6.18 2.73
CA MET A 132 11.44 7.60 3.01
C MET A 132 11.62 8.46 1.74
N SER A 133 12.00 7.87 0.60
CA SER A 133 12.06 8.60 -0.67
C SER A 133 10.69 9.14 -1.09
N ILE A 134 9.61 8.43 -0.75
CA ILE A 134 8.22 8.81 -1.04
C ILE A 134 7.86 10.07 -0.26
N SER A 135 8.22 10.11 1.02
CA SER A 135 8.02 11.29 1.87
C SER A 135 8.79 12.52 1.36
N ILE A 136 10.00 12.31 0.82
CA ILE A 136 10.80 13.40 0.24
C ILE A 136 10.17 13.87 -1.08
N ALA A 137 9.69 12.95 -1.91
CA ALA A 137 8.99 13.29 -3.15
C ALA A 137 7.71 14.10 -2.88
N GLU A 138 6.94 13.73 -1.85
CA GLU A 138 5.75 14.46 -1.39
C GLU A 138 6.10 15.89 -0.97
N LEU A 139 7.19 16.07 -0.23
CA LEU A 139 7.62 17.38 0.26
C LEU A 139 8.24 18.27 -0.82
N THR A 140 8.99 17.69 -1.75
CA THR A 140 9.70 18.43 -2.80
C THR A 140 8.85 18.65 -4.04
N GLY A 141 7.81 17.84 -4.25
CA GLY A 141 7.04 17.80 -5.49
C GLY A 141 7.84 17.26 -6.69
N VAL A 142 9.00 16.64 -6.45
CA VAL A 142 9.89 16.12 -7.50
C VAL A 142 9.90 14.59 -7.44
N ALA A 143 9.19 13.98 -8.39
CA ALA A 143 9.14 12.53 -8.58
C ALA A 143 9.78 12.09 -9.93
N ALA A 144 10.77 12.85 -10.41
CA ALA A 144 11.37 12.61 -11.72
C ALA A 144 12.35 11.41 -11.69
N ARG A 145 12.18 10.46 -12.63
CA ARG A 145 13.04 9.27 -12.78
C ARG A 145 14.54 9.60 -12.87
N VAL A 146 14.87 10.75 -13.46
CA VAL A 146 16.26 11.21 -13.65
C VAL A 146 16.95 11.43 -12.31
N VAL A 147 16.22 11.90 -11.29
CA VAL A 147 16.77 12.08 -9.95
C VAL A 147 17.20 10.74 -9.36
N GLY A 148 16.37 9.70 -9.51
CA GLY A 148 16.71 8.35 -9.05
C GLY A 148 17.94 7.77 -9.75
N VAL A 149 18.04 7.93 -11.07
CA VAL A 149 19.22 7.50 -11.85
C VAL A 149 20.48 8.25 -11.41
N CYS A 150 20.41 9.57 -11.22
CA CYS A 150 21.53 10.36 -10.73
C CYS A 150 21.98 9.91 -9.34
N VAL A 151 21.05 9.63 -8.42
CA VAL A 151 21.37 9.11 -7.08
C VAL A 151 22.04 7.74 -7.17
N GLY A 152 21.54 6.85 -8.02
CA GLY A 152 22.16 5.54 -8.24
C GLY A 152 23.59 5.64 -8.77
N ILE A 153 23.84 6.53 -9.75
CA ILE A 153 25.18 6.79 -10.26
C ILE A 153 26.10 7.34 -9.16
N VAL A 154 25.59 8.26 -8.33
CA VAL A 154 26.34 8.80 -7.20
C VAL A 154 26.72 7.70 -6.20
N PHE A 155 25.81 6.77 -5.88
CA PHE A 155 26.12 5.63 -5.01
C PHE A 155 27.16 4.69 -5.61
N VAL A 156 27.09 4.41 -6.92
CA VAL A 156 28.13 3.64 -7.60
C VAL A 156 29.47 4.33 -7.50
N VAL A 157 29.55 5.64 -7.75
CA VAL A 157 30.80 6.41 -7.62
C VAL A 157 31.32 6.40 -6.18
N LEU A 158 30.44 6.59 -5.19
CA LEU A 158 30.82 6.57 -3.77
C LEU A 158 31.36 5.21 -3.31
N ALA A 159 30.92 4.10 -3.92
CA ALA A 159 31.46 2.77 -3.64
C ALA A 159 32.95 2.64 -4.01
N PHE A 160 33.45 3.45 -4.96
CA PHE A 160 34.87 3.51 -5.34
C PHE A 160 35.66 4.58 -4.58
N LEU A 161 35.07 5.19 -3.55
CA LEU A 161 35.70 6.20 -2.70
C LEU A 161 35.87 5.66 -1.27
N PRO A 162 36.92 4.88 -0.97
CA PRO A 162 37.16 4.30 0.36
C PRO A 162 37.19 5.34 1.49
N LYS A 163 37.61 6.57 1.19
CA LYS A 163 37.56 7.67 2.14
C LYS A 163 36.15 8.01 2.61
N PHE A 164 35.16 7.91 1.72
CA PHE A 164 33.76 8.11 2.08
C PHE A 164 33.22 6.97 2.96
N THR A 165 33.54 5.72 2.61
CA THR A 165 33.13 4.56 3.42
C THR A 165 33.80 4.58 4.80
N ALA A 166 35.08 4.93 4.87
CA ALA A 166 35.81 5.14 6.13
C ALA A 166 35.15 6.23 6.98
N ALA A 167 34.73 7.35 6.37
CA ALA A 167 34.04 8.43 7.09
C ALA A 167 32.70 7.98 7.69
N ILE A 168 31.97 7.07 7.03
CA ILE A 168 30.72 6.48 7.56
C ILE A 168 31.02 5.52 8.72
N VAL A 169 32.03 4.66 8.56
CA VAL A 169 32.42 3.69 9.60
C VAL A 169 32.96 4.40 10.85
N ALA A 170 33.62 5.55 10.68
CA ALA A 170 34.12 6.36 11.79
C ALA A 170 33.01 7.08 12.59
N ILE A 171 31.75 7.06 12.14
CA ILE A 171 30.65 7.69 12.88
C ILE A 171 30.47 6.99 14.24
N PRO A 172 30.50 7.71 15.36
CA PRO A 172 30.41 7.08 16.67
C PRO A 172 29.07 6.37 16.89
N GLY A 173 29.11 5.20 17.54
CA GLY A 173 27.93 4.39 17.84
C GLY A 173 26.75 5.15 18.46
N PRO A 174 26.95 6.04 19.46
CA PRO A 174 25.84 6.82 20.04
C PRO A 174 25.13 7.74 19.03
N VAL A 175 25.87 8.29 18.05
CA VAL A 175 25.31 9.17 17.02
C VAL A 175 24.49 8.36 16.02
N VAL A 176 24.99 7.19 15.64
CA VAL A 176 24.30 6.22 14.80
C VAL A 176 22.99 5.75 15.48
N ALA A 177 23.04 5.42 16.77
CA ALA A 177 21.85 5.04 17.54
C ALA A 177 20.79 6.15 17.56
N ALA A 178 21.20 7.41 17.77
CA ALA A 178 20.27 8.56 17.74
C ALA A 178 19.65 8.76 16.34
N PHE A 179 20.43 8.54 15.28
CA PHE A 179 19.92 8.57 13.90
C PHE A 179 18.88 7.47 13.67
N TYR A 180 19.17 6.24 14.10
CA TYR A 180 18.23 5.12 13.98
C TYR A 180 16.91 5.36 14.70
N ILE A 181 16.91 5.96 15.91
CA ILE A 181 15.68 6.29 16.64
C ILE A 181 14.79 7.23 15.82
N VAL A 182 15.37 8.26 15.20
CA VAL A 182 14.61 9.20 14.36
C VAL A 182 14.07 8.50 13.11
N LEU A 183 14.88 7.64 12.51
CA LEU A 183 14.52 6.88 11.32
C LEU A 183 13.34 5.93 11.59
N VAL A 184 13.40 5.16 12.68
CA VAL A 184 12.32 4.26 13.10
C VAL A 184 11.04 5.03 13.43
N ALA A 185 11.15 6.18 14.10
CA ALA A 185 9.98 7.03 14.38
C ALA A 185 9.30 7.55 13.10
N LEU A 186 10.08 7.95 12.10
CA LEU A 186 9.54 8.39 10.81
C LEU A 186 8.90 7.23 10.05
N LEU A 187 9.53 6.06 10.04
CA LEU A 187 8.98 4.85 9.42
C LEU A 187 7.66 4.44 10.06
N PHE A 188 7.57 4.51 11.39
CA PHE A 188 6.32 4.24 12.13
C PHE A 188 5.19 5.19 11.71
N VAL A 189 5.47 6.50 11.62
CA VAL A 189 4.47 7.48 11.16
C VAL A 189 4.05 7.22 9.71
N PHE A 190 4.99 6.82 8.85
CA PHE A 190 4.69 6.46 7.47
C PHE A 190 3.77 5.23 7.37
N GLY A 191 4.08 4.16 8.11
CA GLY A 191 3.22 2.97 8.18
C GLY A 191 1.81 3.31 8.70
N MET A 192 1.71 4.15 9.72
CA MET A 192 0.43 4.65 10.23
C MET A 192 -0.37 5.42 9.17
N LYS A 193 0.28 6.27 8.37
CA LYS A 193 -0.39 6.99 7.26
C LYS A 193 -0.96 6.02 6.24
N ILE A 194 -0.23 4.98 5.86
CA ILE A 194 -0.69 3.96 4.91
C ILE A 194 -1.94 3.26 5.46
N VAL A 195 -1.89 2.81 6.71
CA VAL A 195 -3.00 2.10 7.35
C VAL A 195 -4.25 2.98 7.46
N LEU A 196 -4.08 4.27 7.75
CA LEU A 196 -5.18 5.21 7.93
C LEU A 196 -5.77 5.74 6.61
N GLN A 197 -5.12 5.50 5.48
CA GLN A 197 -5.48 6.14 4.20
C GLN A 197 -6.89 5.78 3.73
N ASP A 198 -7.30 4.52 3.89
CA ASP A 198 -8.60 4.01 3.44
C ASP A 198 -9.65 3.94 4.57
N GLY A 199 -9.34 4.58 5.71
CA GLY A 199 -10.15 4.55 6.92
C GLY A 199 -10.01 3.24 7.72
N LEU A 200 -10.17 3.37 9.04
CA LEU A 200 -10.13 2.26 9.99
C LEU A 200 -11.53 1.96 10.50
N ASP A 201 -12.05 0.78 10.13
CA ASP A 201 -13.22 0.20 10.78
C ASP A 201 -12.78 -0.64 12.01
N GLN A 202 -13.75 -1.11 12.81
CA GLN A 202 -13.47 -1.90 14.01
C GLN A 202 -12.66 -3.18 13.72
N ARG A 203 -12.92 -3.83 12.57
CA ARG A 203 -12.26 -5.10 12.21
C ARG A 203 -10.82 -4.84 11.78
N LYS A 204 -10.60 -3.91 10.86
CA LYS A 204 -9.27 -3.46 10.41
C LYS A 204 -8.44 -2.96 11.59
N SER A 205 -9.04 -2.20 12.50
CA SER A 205 -8.36 -1.71 13.70
C SER A 205 -7.86 -2.85 14.59
N LEU A 206 -8.68 -3.89 14.78
CA LEU A 206 -8.30 -5.08 15.54
C LEU A 206 -7.16 -5.84 14.85
N ILE A 207 -7.26 -6.04 13.53
CA ILE A 207 -6.23 -6.75 12.74
C ILE A 207 -4.89 -6.03 12.82
N VAL A 208 -4.88 -4.72 12.54
CA VAL A 208 -3.68 -3.88 12.60
C VAL A 208 -3.12 -3.84 14.02
N GLY A 209 -3.96 -3.59 15.02
CA GLY A 209 -3.55 -3.48 16.41
C GLY A 209 -2.94 -4.77 16.93
N MET A 210 -3.54 -5.91 16.61
CA MET A 210 -3.02 -7.22 17.00
C MET A 210 -1.72 -7.56 16.28
N GLY A 211 -1.63 -7.28 14.98
CA GLY A 211 -0.40 -7.47 14.20
C GLY A 211 0.76 -6.64 14.74
N PHE A 212 0.52 -5.36 15.05
CA PHE A 212 1.53 -4.50 15.63
C PHE A 212 1.95 -4.97 17.02
N LEU A 213 1.00 -5.23 17.92
CA LEU A 213 1.29 -5.61 19.31
C LEU A 213 2.04 -6.95 19.38
N LEU A 214 1.60 -7.96 18.62
CA LEU A 214 2.30 -9.24 18.56
C LEU A 214 3.69 -9.10 17.96
N GLY A 215 3.84 -8.33 16.88
CA GLY A 215 5.15 -8.07 16.29
C GLY A 215 6.13 -7.45 17.29
N VAL A 216 5.70 -6.43 18.03
CA VAL A 216 6.51 -5.79 19.08
C VAL A 216 6.81 -6.75 20.23
N ALA A 217 5.81 -7.52 20.68
CA ALA A 217 5.97 -8.41 21.82
C ALA A 217 6.98 -9.54 21.53
N PHE A 218 6.98 -10.08 20.31
CA PHE A 218 7.98 -11.06 19.89
C PHE A 218 9.35 -10.44 19.65
N GLN A 219 9.43 -9.22 19.08
CA GLN A 219 10.70 -8.50 18.87
C GLN A 219 11.44 -8.17 20.18
N LEU A 220 10.69 -7.96 21.27
CA LEU A 220 11.20 -7.63 22.59
C LEU A 220 11.28 -8.83 23.53
N ASP A 221 11.14 -10.06 23.01
CA ASP A 221 11.19 -11.30 23.75
C ASP A 221 10.19 -11.36 24.93
N TRP A 222 9.06 -10.65 24.83
CA TRP A 222 8.02 -10.63 25.88
C TRP A 222 7.20 -11.92 25.91
N ILE A 223 7.22 -12.71 24.84
CA ILE A 223 6.38 -13.90 24.66
C ILE A 223 7.26 -15.14 24.52
N PHE A 224 7.29 -15.97 25.57
CA PHE A 224 7.86 -17.33 25.60
C PHE A 224 9.28 -17.51 25.00
N PRO A 225 10.28 -16.70 25.40
CA PRO A 225 11.64 -16.82 24.84
C PRO A 225 12.27 -18.21 25.06
N GLU A 226 11.89 -18.91 26.13
CA GLU A 226 12.40 -20.24 26.47
C GLU A 226 11.92 -21.34 25.51
N TYR A 227 10.75 -21.16 24.88
CA TYR A 227 10.17 -22.11 23.93
C TYR A 227 10.51 -21.77 22.47
N LEU A 228 11.13 -20.62 22.22
CA LEU A 228 11.57 -20.13 20.93
C LEU A 228 13.01 -20.55 20.62
N GLN A 229 13.30 -21.85 20.66
CA GLN A 229 14.61 -22.38 20.27
C GLN A 229 14.53 -23.14 18.94
N GLY A 230 15.58 -23.04 18.12
CA GLY A 230 15.66 -23.63 16.78
C GLY A 230 15.04 -22.76 15.68
N ALA A 231 14.71 -23.37 14.54
CA ALA A 231 14.19 -22.68 13.35
C ALA A 231 12.96 -21.79 13.62
N TRP A 232 12.10 -22.23 14.53
CA TRP A 232 10.92 -21.46 14.95
C TRP A 232 11.29 -20.22 15.77
N GLY A 233 12.37 -20.29 16.55
CA GLY A 233 12.89 -19.14 17.29
C GLY A 233 13.45 -18.06 16.38
N GLU A 234 14.14 -18.43 15.30
CA GLU A 234 14.67 -17.46 14.32
C GLU A 234 13.54 -16.78 13.53
N LEU A 235 12.48 -17.52 13.20
CA LEU A 235 11.31 -16.99 12.51
C LEU A 235 10.47 -16.08 13.42
N LEU A 236 10.21 -16.53 14.64
CA LEU A 236 9.37 -15.81 15.61
C LEU A 236 10.12 -14.69 16.34
N GLY A 237 11.45 -14.71 16.37
CA GLY A 237 12.28 -13.63 16.92
C GLY A 237 12.29 -12.35 16.07
N ASN A 238 11.76 -12.40 14.85
CA ASN A 238 11.59 -11.22 14.00
C ASN A 238 10.16 -10.67 14.12
N GLY A 239 10.03 -9.48 14.72
CA GLY A 239 8.73 -8.84 14.93
C GLY A 239 7.99 -8.48 13.65
N MET A 240 8.70 -8.17 12.56
CA MET A 240 8.06 -7.91 11.26
C MET A 240 7.46 -9.20 10.70
N THR A 241 8.15 -10.33 10.86
CA THR A 241 7.65 -11.64 10.44
C THR A 241 6.37 -11.99 11.20
N VAL A 242 6.40 -11.95 12.53
CA VAL A 242 5.24 -12.33 13.36
C VAL A 242 4.07 -11.38 13.17
N GLY A 243 4.34 -10.07 13.14
CA GLY A 243 3.30 -9.07 12.90
C GLY A 243 2.67 -9.20 11.53
N GLY A 244 3.48 -9.33 10.47
CA GLY A 244 3.01 -9.55 9.11
C GLY A 244 2.21 -10.84 8.97
N PHE A 245 2.68 -11.94 9.55
CA PHE A 245 1.96 -13.22 9.54
C PHE A 245 0.61 -13.11 10.23
N THR A 246 0.57 -12.46 11.40
CA THR A 246 -0.68 -12.21 12.13
C THR A 246 -1.68 -11.43 11.28
N VAL A 247 -1.24 -10.34 10.64
CA VAL A 247 -2.10 -9.54 9.77
C VAL A 247 -2.64 -10.37 8.61
N ILE A 248 -1.79 -11.16 7.94
CA ILE A 248 -2.20 -12.02 6.83
C ILE A 248 -3.25 -13.04 7.28
N VAL A 249 -3.00 -13.73 8.40
CA VAL A 249 -3.91 -14.76 8.93
C VAL A 249 -5.25 -14.16 9.34
N LEU A 250 -5.25 -13.04 10.06
CA LEU A 250 -6.49 -12.41 10.50
C LEU A 250 -7.26 -11.78 9.34
N THR A 251 -6.57 -11.23 8.34
CA THR A 251 -7.19 -10.72 7.11
C THR A 251 -7.83 -11.87 6.32
N LEU A 252 -7.13 -13.00 6.18
CA LEU A 252 -7.68 -14.19 5.55
C LEU A 252 -8.89 -14.73 6.31
N PHE A 253 -8.83 -14.75 7.64
CA PHE A 253 -9.96 -15.14 8.47
C PHE A 253 -11.17 -14.21 8.26
N ASP A 254 -10.96 -12.89 8.22
CA ASP A 254 -12.03 -11.93 7.95
C ASP A 254 -12.62 -12.12 6.54
N ASP A 255 -11.79 -12.34 5.52
CA ASP A 255 -12.24 -12.58 4.15
C ASP A 255 -13.00 -13.91 4.00
N LEU A 256 -12.56 -14.98 4.67
CA LEU A 256 -13.25 -16.27 4.68
C LEU A 256 -14.58 -16.22 5.46
N THR A 257 -14.65 -15.40 6.50
CA THR A 257 -15.86 -15.23 7.33
C THR A 257 -16.78 -14.13 6.77
N ALA A 258 -16.29 -13.31 5.84
CA ALA A 258 -17.07 -12.25 5.22
C ALA A 258 -18.26 -12.84 4.48
N SER A 259 -19.40 -12.15 4.58
CA SER A 259 -20.60 -12.51 3.82
C SER A 259 -20.25 -12.61 2.33
N ARG A 260 -20.55 -13.76 1.71
CA ARG A 260 -20.44 -13.98 0.26
C ARG A 260 -20.94 -12.75 -0.50
N ARG A 261 -20.06 -12.13 -1.28
CA ARG A 261 -20.46 -11.08 -2.23
C ARG A 261 -21.14 -11.76 -3.40
N VAL A 262 -22.38 -11.41 -3.65
CA VAL A 262 -23.08 -11.90 -4.85
C VAL A 262 -22.69 -10.95 -5.98
N ARG A 263 -22.22 -11.50 -7.10
CA ARG A 263 -21.85 -10.73 -8.29
C ARG A 263 -22.73 -11.15 -9.45
N LEU A 264 -23.19 -10.18 -10.22
CA LEU A 264 -23.94 -10.39 -11.44
C LEU A 264 -23.38 -9.48 -12.53
N ARG A 265 -23.05 -10.07 -13.68
CA ARG A 265 -22.68 -9.32 -14.89
C ARG A 265 -23.85 -9.39 -15.86
N VAL A 266 -24.35 -8.24 -16.30
CA VAL A 266 -25.47 -8.13 -17.25
C VAL A 266 -25.16 -7.07 -18.30
N ALA A 267 -25.64 -7.26 -19.53
CA ALA A 267 -25.63 -6.17 -20.51
C ALA A 267 -26.55 -5.03 -20.03
N LEU A 268 -26.25 -3.78 -20.36
CA LEU A 268 -27.00 -2.59 -19.94
C LEU A 268 -28.28 -2.36 -20.77
N ASN A 269 -29.08 -3.41 -20.93
CA ASN A 269 -30.27 -3.41 -21.80
C ASN A 269 -31.55 -3.60 -20.95
N ALA A 270 -32.72 -3.40 -21.55
CA ALA A 270 -34.01 -3.61 -20.86
C ALA A 270 -34.16 -5.03 -20.28
N ASP A 271 -33.50 -6.03 -20.88
CA ASP A 271 -33.49 -7.43 -20.43
C ASP A 271 -32.63 -7.67 -19.16
N ALA A 272 -31.93 -6.66 -18.66
CA ALA A 272 -31.12 -6.75 -17.45
C ALA A 272 -31.98 -6.68 -16.18
N TYR A 273 -33.14 -6.02 -16.25
CA TYR A 273 -34.00 -5.77 -15.10
C TYR A 273 -34.43 -7.06 -14.38
N PRO A 274 -34.98 -8.09 -15.07
CA PRO A 274 -35.40 -9.32 -14.40
C PRO A 274 -34.24 -10.04 -13.70
N LYS A 275 -33.03 -9.97 -14.27
CA LYS A 275 -31.83 -10.63 -13.72
C LYS A 275 -31.31 -9.93 -12.47
N VAL A 276 -31.33 -8.59 -12.47
CA VAL A 276 -30.97 -7.78 -11.31
C VAL A 276 -31.97 -8.00 -10.17
N ASP A 277 -33.26 -7.99 -10.49
CA ASP A 277 -34.33 -8.24 -9.50
C ASP A 277 -34.24 -9.65 -8.90
N GLU A 278 -34.02 -10.68 -9.72
CA GLU A 278 -33.84 -12.07 -9.27
C GLU A 278 -32.59 -12.22 -8.37
N MET A 279 -31.48 -11.56 -8.71
CA MET A 279 -30.27 -11.58 -7.89
C MET A 279 -30.49 -10.88 -6.54
N LEU A 280 -31.08 -9.69 -6.54
CA LEU A 280 -31.31 -8.90 -5.32
C LEU A 280 -32.35 -9.55 -4.41
N SER A 281 -33.40 -10.15 -4.97
CA SER A 281 -34.39 -10.93 -4.22
C SER A 281 -33.78 -12.18 -3.59
N ARG A 282 -32.95 -12.94 -4.33
CA ARG A 282 -32.19 -14.08 -3.77
C ARG A 282 -31.20 -13.64 -2.68
N PHE A 283 -30.54 -12.52 -2.87
CA PHE A 283 -29.61 -11.95 -1.90
C PHE A 283 -30.34 -11.57 -0.60
N ALA A 284 -31.47 -10.87 -0.70
CA ALA A 284 -32.30 -10.51 0.45
C ALA A 284 -32.90 -11.74 1.16
N ALA A 285 -33.41 -12.71 0.40
CA ALA A 285 -33.96 -13.96 0.93
C ALA A 285 -32.89 -14.80 1.67
N GLY A 286 -31.68 -14.88 1.11
CA GLY A 286 -30.53 -15.56 1.75
C GLY A 286 -30.09 -14.90 3.06
N LYS A 287 -30.45 -13.63 3.28
CA LYS A 287 -30.17 -12.88 4.52
C LYS A 287 -31.33 -12.80 5.49
N LYS A 288 -32.49 -13.36 5.16
CA LYS A 288 -33.71 -13.33 5.99
C LYS A 288 -34.13 -11.91 6.40
N TRP A 289 -33.89 -10.92 5.55
CA TRP A 289 -34.36 -9.56 5.79
C TRP A 289 -35.89 -9.48 5.67
N ASN A 290 -36.50 -8.49 6.33
CA ASN A 290 -37.94 -8.26 6.27
C ASN A 290 -38.39 -7.84 4.84
N GLU A 291 -39.69 -7.94 4.57
CA GLU A 291 -40.25 -7.60 3.26
C GLU A 291 -39.97 -6.16 2.86
N GLU A 292 -39.96 -5.23 3.84
CA GLU A 292 -39.67 -3.82 3.62
C GLU A 292 -38.22 -3.58 3.16
N MET A 293 -37.23 -4.17 3.83
CA MET A 293 -35.82 -4.08 3.42
C MET A 293 -35.60 -4.74 2.07
N THR A 294 -36.29 -5.87 1.82
CA THR A 294 -36.24 -6.55 0.52
C THR A 294 -36.79 -5.67 -0.60
N ALA A 295 -37.93 -5.01 -0.38
CA ALA A 295 -38.51 -4.08 -1.35
C ALA A 295 -37.59 -2.89 -1.62
N ARG A 296 -36.97 -2.32 -0.58
CA ARG A 296 -36.03 -1.18 -0.71
C ARG A 296 -34.77 -1.55 -1.50
N VAL A 297 -34.17 -2.70 -1.22
CA VAL A 297 -32.98 -3.18 -1.94
C VAL A 297 -33.30 -3.42 -3.43
N ARG A 298 -34.47 -3.99 -3.74
CA ARG A 298 -34.93 -4.20 -5.13
C ARG A 298 -35.19 -2.87 -5.84
N ALA A 299 -35.90 -1.94 -5.19
CA ALA A 299 -36.19 -0.61 -5.74
C ALA A 299 -34.91 0.21 -6.00
N VAL A 300 -33.91 0.12 -5.12
CA VAL A 300 -32.59 0.74 -5.34
C VAL A 300 -31.89 0.15 -6.56
N GLY A 301 -31.98 -1.17 -6.76
CA GLY A 301 -31.43 -1.83 -7.94
C GLY A 301 -32.10 -1.38 -9.24
N GLU A 302 -33.42 -1.25 -9.23
CA GLU A 302 -34.21 -0.73 -10.34
C GLU A 302 -33.82 0.70 -10.71
N GLU A 303 -33.89 1.62 -9.75
CA GLU A 303 -33.60 3.04 -9.97
C GLU A 303 -32.15 3.28 -10.39
N THR A 304 -31.20 2.52 -9.82
CA THR A 304 -29.79 2.66 -10.22
C THR A 304 -29.56 2.14 -11.64
N LEU A 305 -30.26 1.09 -12.06
CA LEU A 305 -30.18 0.57 -13.42
C LEU A 305 -30.81 1.55 -14.43
N LEU A 306 -31.94 2.17 -14.08
CA LEU A 306 -32.56 3.24 -14.89
C LEU A 306 -31.64 4.45 -15.01
N LEU A 307 -31.04 4.90 -13.90
CA LEU A 307 -30.07 5.99 -13.89
C LEU A 307 -28.88 5.73 -14.83
N LEU A 308 -28.32 4.51 -14.76
CA LEU A 308 -27.18 4.12 -15.59
C LEU A 308 -27.53 3.95 -17.08
N ARG A 309 -28.82 3.71 -17.39
CA ARG A 309 -29.33 3.59 -18.76
C ARG A 309 -29.74 4.93 -19.35
N ASP A 310 -30.32 5.84 -18.57
CA ASP A 310 -30.86 7.10 -19.10
C ASP A 310 -29.78 8.17 -19.33
N GLY A 311 -28.59 8.02 -18.73
CA GLY A 311 -27.38 8.76 -19.14
C GLY A 311 -26.93 8.52 -20.59
N GLU A 312 -27.64 7.68 -21.35
CA GLU A 312 -27.29 7.17 -22.67
C GLU A 312 -27.97 7.88 -23.86
N GLN A 313 -28.85 8.87 -23.66
CA GLN A 313 -29.48 9.59 -24.78
C GLN A 313 -28.48 10.37 -25.68
N ALA A 314 -27.19 10.41 -25.34
CA ALA A 314 -26.14 11.04 -26.14
C ALA A 314 -25.45 10.11 -27.18
N GLN A 315 -25.43 8.79 -27.01
CA GLN A 315 -24.90 7.86 -28.04
C GLN A 315 -25.21 6.38 -27.73
N PRO A 316 -25.98 5.66 -28.57
CA PRO A 316 -26.27 4.24 -28.35
C PRO A 316 -25.05 3.39 -28.72
N ARG A 317 -24.56 2.57 -27.79
CA ARG A 317 -23.51 1.55 -28.04
C ARG A 317 -23.95 0.21 -27.43
N ASP A 318 -24.06 -0.79 -28.29
CA ASP A 318 -24.70 -2.11 -28.03
C ASP A 318 -23.90 -3.05 -27.09
N ASP A 319 -22.67 -2.69 -26.70
CA ASP A 319 -21.71 -3.58 -26.01
C ASP A 319 -21.37 -3.17 -24.55
N ARG A 320 -22.28 -2.45 -23.87
CA ARG A 320 -22.07 -2.09 -22.44
C ARG A 320 -22.52 -3.20 -21.49
N HIS A 321 -21.68 -3.53 -20.51
CA HIS A 321 -22.00 -4.43 -19.42
C HIS A 321 -21.94 -3.73 -18.07
N MET A 322 -22.90 -4.03 -17.21
CA MET A 322 -22.91 -3.65 -15.81
C MET A 322 -22.50 -4.84 -14.94
N LEU A 323 -21.59 -4.59 -14.01
CA LEU A 323 -21.26 -5.47 -12.91
C LEU A 323 -21.95 -4.95 -11.65
N LEU A 324 -22.90 -5.73 -11.14
CA LEU A 324 -23.55 -5.51 -9.86
C LEU A 324 -22.89 -6.39 -8.81
N MET A 325 -22.38 -5.77 -7.74
CA MET A 325 -21.93 -6.46 -6.54
C MET A 325 -22.85 -6.12 -5.37
N ALA A 326 -23.37 -7.15 -4.71
CA ALA A 326 -24.14 -7.00 -3.48
C ALA A 326 -23.38 -7.64 -2.32
N ARG A 327 -23.21 -6.89 -1.22
CA ARG A 327 -22.61 -7.35 0.03
C ARG A 327 -23.48 -6.95 1.20
N ALA A 328 -23.60 -7.85 2.18
CA ALA A 328 -24.22 -7.52 3.46
C ALA A 328 -23.14 -6.97 4.41
N ASP A 329 -23.46 -5.89 5.09
CA ASP A 329 -22.65 -5.24 6.12
C ASP A 329 -23.49 -5.13 7.40
N GLY A 330 -23.42 -6.15 8.25
CA GLY A 330 -24.37 -6.33 9.35
C GLY A 330 -25.79 -6.55 8.80
N ASP A 331 -26.73 -5.72 9.25
CA ASP A 331 -28.11 -5.68 8.74
C ASP A 331 -28.30 -4.75 7.53
N ALA A 332 -27.24 -4.05 7.11
CA ALA A 332 -27.28 -3.17 5.94
C ALA A 332 -26.89 -3.92 4.65
N ALA A 333 -27.45 -3.47 3.52
CA ALA A 333 -27.03 -3.87 2.19
C ALA A 333 -26.11 -2.80 1.58
N VAL A 334 -24.98 -3.22 1.04
CA VAL A 334 -24.12 -2.38 0.19
C VAL A 334 -24.18 -2.94 -1.22
N LEU A 335 -24.65 -2.12 -2.15
CA LEU A 335 -24.79 -2.43 -3.56
C LEU A 335 -23.82 -1.54 -4.33
N GLU A 336 -23.03 -2.14 -5.21
CA GLU A 336 -22.06 -1.45 -6.05
C GLU A 336 -22.35 -1.80 -7.51
N PHE A 337 -22.71 -0.80 -8.28
CA PHE A 337 -23.03 -0.91 -9.71
C PHE A 337 -21.88 -0.28 -10.49
N ILE A 338 -21.24 -1.05 -11.35
CA ILE A 338 -20.11 -0.63 -12.17
C ILE A 338 -20.48 -0.86 -13.62
N ALA A 339 -20.71 0.21 -14.38
CA ALA A 339 -20.96 0.14 -15.82
C ALA A 339 -19.64 0.21 -16.59
N VAL A 340 -19.32 -0.80 -17.42
CA VAL A 340 -18.10 -0.90 -18.24
C VAL A 340 -18.46 -1.22 -19.69
N THR A 341 -17.88 -0.51 -20.65
CA THR A 341 -17.95 -0.82 -22.09
C THR A 341 -17.02 -2.00 -22.39
N ASP A 342 -17.52 -3.15 -22.85
CA ASP A 342 -16.66 -4.25 -23.32
C ASP A 342 -16.23 -3.93 -24.74
N GLU A 343 -15.05 -3.33 -24.90
CA GLU A 343 -14.00 -3.86 -25.77
C GLU A 343 -12.72 -3.05 -25.58
N THR A 344 -11.67 -3.74 -25.15
CA THR A 344 -10.25 -3.33 -25.14
C THR A 344 -9.83 -2.12 -24.28
N ASN A 345 -9.14 -2.47 -23.19
CA ASN A 345 -8.04 -1.75 -22.52
C ASN A 345 -8.19 -0.22 -22.33
N ILE A 346 -8.68 0.14 -21.14
CA ILE A 346 -9.04 1.48 -20.65
C ILE A 346 -7.85 2.47 -20.62
N GLU A 347 -6.60 2.01 -20.69
CA GLU A 347 -5.42 2.87 -20.51
C GLU A 347 -4.97 3.63 -21.78
N ASP A 348 -5.23 3.12 -22.98
CA ASP A 348 -4.65 3.70 -24.22
C ASP A 348 -5.44 4.89 -24.79
N GLN A 349 -6.72 5.06 -24.45
CA GLN A 349 -7.55 6.14 -25.03
C GLN A 349 -7.79 7.36 -24.12
N MET A 350 -7.41 7.28 -22.84
CA MET A 350 -7.44 8.42 -21.92
C MET A 350 -6.49 9.58 -22.32
N ALA A 351 -5.68 9.39 -23.36
CA ALA A 351 -4.83 10.42 -23.94
C ALA A 351 -5.58 11.43 -24.83
N VAL A 352 -6.81 11.14 -25.29
CA VAL A 352 -7.42 11.93 -26.39
C VAL A 352 -8.58 12.83 -25.98
N LEU A 353 -9.38 12.52 -24.95
CA LEU A 353 -10.67 13.21 -24.75
C LEU A 353 -10.67 14.18 -23.56
N LYS A 354 -9.90 15.25 -23.73
CA LYS A 354 -9.81 16.37 -22.78
C LYS A 354 -10.59 17.61 -23.26
N ASP A 355 -11.75 17.43 -23.87
CA ASP A 355 -12.57 18.56 -24.35
C ASP A 355 -14.05 18.20 -24.51
N ARG A 356 -14.89 18.52 -23.50
CA ARG A 356 -16.20 19.20 -23.61
C ARG A 356 -17.11 18.98 -22.37
N PRO A 357 -17.64 20.04 -21.73
CA PRO A 357 -18.66 19.96 -20.69
C PRO A 357 -20.08 20.23 -21.23
N GLY A 358 -21.13 19.63 -20.65
CA GLY A 358 -22.53 20.02 -20.92
C GLY A 358 -23.65 19.24 -20.20
N ALA A 359 -24.37 19.96 -19.32
CA ALA A 359 -25.78 19.89 -18.87
C ALA A 359 -26.49 18.54 -18.57
N LEU A 360 -26.90 18.37 -17.30
CA LEU A 360 -27.78 17.30 -16.77
C LEU A 360 -29.25 17.53 -17.16
N GLN A 361 -30.00 16.44 -17.42
CA GLN A 361 -31.41 16.45 -17.84
C GLN A 361 -32.39 16.17 -16.67
N VAL A 362 -33.64 16.64 -16.81
CA VAL A 362 -34.66 16.72 -15.74
C VAL A 362 -35.10 15.35 -15.16
N GLU A 363 -34.96 14.24 -15.90
CA GLU A 363 -35.30 12.89 -15.43
C GLU A 363 -34.29 12.34 -14.41
N GLU A 364 -33.01 12.70 -14.54
CA GLU A 364 -31.97 12.32 -13.58
C GLU A 364 -32.26 12.87 -12.17
N GLU A 365 -32.92 14.04 -12.07
CA GLU A 365 -33.32 14.62 -10.80
C GLU A 365 -34.37 13.77 -10.06
N VAL A 366 -35.24 13.05 -10.78
CA VAL A 366 -36.32 12.26 -10.16
C VAL A 366 -35.77 10.96 -9.60
N SER A 367 -34.96 10.22 -10.37
CA SER A 367 -34.31 8.99 -9.89
C SER A 367 -33.32 9.26 -8.77
N LEU A 368 -32.57 10.37 -8.82
CA LEU A 368 -31.70 10.78 -7.69
C LEU A 368 -32.49 11.10 -6.42
N ARG A 369 -33.69 11.69 -6.54
CA ARG A 369 -34.57 11.95 -5.39
C ARG A 369 -35.15 10.66 -4.80
N LEU A 370 -35.53 9.69 -5.64
CA LEU A 370 -36.03 8.38 -5.20
C LEU A 370 -34.91 7.54 -4.55
N LEU A 371 -33.70 7.53 -5.13
CA LEU A 371 -32.54 6.87 -4.54
C LEU A 371 -32.21 7.45 -3.16
N ARG A 372 -32.28 8.78 -2.98
CA ARG A 372 -32.12 9.43 -1.66
C ARG A 372 -33.23 9.08 -0.67
N HIS A 373 -34.41 8.68 -1.13
CA HIS A 373 -35.49 8.26 -0.25
C HIS A 373 -35.31 6.81 0.24
N TYR A 374 -34.84 5.93 -0.65
CA TYR A 374 -34.69 4.50 -0.33
C TYR A 374 -33.32 4.11 0.22
N ALA A 375 -32.26 4.87 -0.03
CA ALA A 375 -30.91 4.59 0.45
C ALA A 375 -30.49 5.45 1.64
N SER A 376 -29.71 4.88 2.58
CA SER A 376 -29.10 5.66 3.66
C SER A 376 -27.91 6.48 3.18
N SER A 377 -27.21 6.02 2.14
CA SER A 377 -26.19 6.81 1.45
C SER A 377 -26.06 6.39 -0.01
N VAL A 378 -25.94 7.38 -0.90
CA VAL A 378 -25.64 7.19 -2.33
C VAL A 378 -24.34 7.93 -2.62
N ARG A 379 -23.34 7.23 -3.15
CA ARG A 379 -22.11 7.84 -3.67
C ARG A 379 -22.01 7.50 -5.16
N HIS A 380 -21.89 8.54 -5.97
CA HIS A 380 -21.62 8.39 -7.39
C HIS A 380 -20.19 8.88 -7.65
N HIS A 381 -19.38 8.02 -8.26
CA HIS A 381 -18.04 8.33 -8.70
C HIS A 381 -17.91 7.96 -10.17
N GLN A 382 -17.70 8.97 -11.01
CA GLN A 382 -17.40 8.78 -12.43
C GLN A 382 -15.88 8.73 -12.61
N PHE A 383 -15.38 7.62 -13.12
CA PHE A 383 -13.98 7.42 -13.48
C PHE A 383 -13.88 7.19 -14.99
N HIS A 384 -13.59 8.24 -15.75
CA HIS A 384 -13.57 8.18 -17.23
C HIS A 384 -14.91 7.71 -17.79
N ASP A 385 -14.95 6.58 -18.49
CA ASP A 385 -16.15 5.95 -19.07
C ASP A 385 -16.75 4.85 -18.15
N THR A 386 -16.35 4.85 -16.87
CA THR A 386 -16.88 3.94 -15.84
C THR A 386 -17.70 4.73 -14.84
N ASP A 387 -18.99 4.45 -14.79
CA ASP A 387 -19.87 4.95 -13.74
C ASP A 387 -19.89 3.93 -12.60
N VAL A 388 -19.46 4.37 -11.41
CA VAL A 388 -19.51 3.60 -10.18
C VAL A 388 -20.54 4.24 -9.25
N VAL A 389 -21.65 3.53 -9.04
CA VAL A 389 -22.68 3.93 -8.08
C VAL A 389 -22.61 2.97 -6.90
N THR A 390 -22.26 3.50 -5.73
CA THR A 390 -22.31 2.77 -4.46
C THR A 390 -23.52 3.21 -3.67
N VAL A 391 -24.41 2.28 -3.36
CA VAL A 391 -25.62 2.53 -2.59
C VAL A 391 -25.62 1.69 -1.33
N ARG A 392 -25.81 2.35 -0.19
CA ARG A 392 -26.03 1.71 1.11
C ARG A 392 -27.50 1.80 1.46
N VAL A 393 -28.09 0.67 1.83
CA VAL A 393 -29.47 0.56 2.32
C VAL A 393 -29.41 0.03 3.74
N GLU A 394 -29.89 0.81 4.70
CA GLU A 394 -29.98 0.40 6.10
C GLU A 394 -31.43 0.03 6.47
N PRO A 395 -31.64 -0.89 7.43
CA PRO A 395 -32.95 -1.15 8.00
C PRO A 395 -33.55 0.15 8.55
N VAL A 396 -34.86 0.35 8.39
CA VAL A 396 -35.54 1.44 9.11
C VAL A 396 -35.49 1.09 10.59
N ALA A 397 -34.93 1.98 11.43
CA ALA A 397 -35.03 1.81 12.86
C ALA A 397 -36.52 1.79 13.24
N SER A 398 -37.00 0.64 13.74
CA SER A 398 -38.31 0.59 14.39
C SER A 398 -38.24 1.52 15.60
N LEU A 399 -38.91 2.67 15.51
CA LEU A 399 -39.13 3.59 16.63
C LEU A 399 -39.86 2.90 17.78
#